data_AF-A0A7S4PZC1-F1
#
_entry.id   AF-A0A7S4PZC1-F1
#
_cell.length_a   1.000
_cell.length_b   1.000
_cell.length_c   1.000
_cell.angle_alpha   90.00
_cell.angle_beta   90.00
_cell.angle_gamma   90.00
#
_symmetry.space_group_name_H-M   'P 1'
#
loop_
_entity.id
_entity.type
_entity.pdbx_description
1 polymer ?
#
loop_
_entity_poly.entity_id
_entity_poly.type
_entity_poly.pdbx_seq_one_letter_code
_entity_poly.pdbx_strand_id
1 'polypeptide(L)'
;GKLWELPLHASMPPDEQQVCFETALPPGYETKVICATNIAETSVTVPDVVVVIDTCRHRLLSMEKGSQVASLQTQWCAQDSLRQRRGRAGRVQPGVAFRIILQADMDKLQETTPPEMTRTPLENLYLLSCACGIADVPSFLLRTPDPPTKLAIQSAETCLRDIGALDESASDKLSQLGRLLGALPTHPRI
;
A
#
# COMPACT_ATOMS: atom_id res chain seq x y z
N GLY A 1 -27.18 -3.30 22.54
CA GLY A 1 -26.26 -4.39 22.82
C GLY A 1 -24.86 -3.94 23.10
N LYS A 2 -24.09 -4.81 23.74
CA LYS A 2 -22.64 -4.65 23.97
C LYS A 2 -21.87 -4.90 22.66
N LEU A 3 -20.91 -4.04 22.35
CA LEU A 3 -20.08 -4.10 21.13
C LEU A 3 -18.74 -4.79 21.41
N TRP A 4 -18.33 -5.70 20.53
CA TRP A 4 -16.99 -6.29 20.51
C TRP A 4 -16.13 -5.53 19.50
N GLU A 5 -15.34 -4.60 20.02
CA GLU A 5 -14.55 -3.67 19.23
C GLU A 5 -13.15 -4.24 18.98
N LEU A 6 -12.76 -4.36 17.71
CA LEU A 6 -11.50 -4.96 17.29
C LEU A 6 -10.74 -4.01 16.34
N PRO A 7 -9.48 -3.66 16.62
CA PRO A 7 -8.64 -2.98 15.64
C PRO A 7 -8.14 -3.98 14.58
N LEU A 8 -7.94 -3.51 13.35
CA LEU A 8 -7.29 -4.28 12.29
C LEU A 8 -6.31 -3.41 11.51
N HIS A 9 -5.02 -3.62 11.76
CA HIS A 9 -3.92 -2.87 11.15
C HIS A 9 -2.80 -3.82 10.71
N ALA A 10 -2.10 -3.48 9.62
CA ALA A 10 -1.04 -4.32 9.05
C ALA A 10 0.17 -4.57 9.99
N SER A 11 0.37 -3.69 10.98
CA SER A 11 1.45 -3.82 11.98
C SER A 11 1.06 -4.64 13.21
N MET A 12 -0.18 -5.13 13.30
CA MET A 12 -0.61 -5.94 14.43
C MET A 12 0.00 -7.34 14.36
N PRO A 13 0.25 -7.99 15.51
CA PRO A 13 0.61 -9.40 15.55
C PRO A 13 -0.41 -10.29 14.80
N PRO A 14 0.02 -11.34 14.08
CA PRO A 14 -0.88 -12.17 13.29
C PRO A 14 -2.00 -12.84 14.11
N ASP A 15 -1.71 -13.21 15.35
CA ASP A 15 -2.66 -13.79 16.31
C ASP A 15 -3.76 -12.78 16.69
N GLU A 16 -3.41 -11.51 16.90
CA GLU A 16 -4.42 -10.47 17.15
C GLU A 16 -5.27 -10.16 15.91
N GLN A 17 -4.69 -10.18 14.71
CA GLN A 17 -5.45 -10.04 13.47
C GLN A 17 -6.43 -11.21 13.28
N GLN A 18 -6.05 -12.42 13.71
CA GLN A 18 -6.84 -13.63 13.54
C GLN A 18 -8.21 -13.54 14.23
N VAL A 19 -8.26 -12.84 15.38
CA VAL A 19 -9.49 -12.61 16.16
C VAL A 19 -10.57 -11.92 15.33
N CYS A 20 -10.20 -11.06 14.38
CA CYS A 20 -11.16 -10.38 13.49
C CYS A 20 -11.94 -11.35 12.59
N PHE A 21 -11.37 -12.53 12.29
CA PHE A 21 -11.99 -13.55 11.43
C PHE A 21 -12.88 -14.52 12.18
N GLU A 22 -12.88 -14.49 13.51
CA GLU A 22 -13.78 -15.32 14.32
C GLU A 22 -15.23 -14.88 14.12
N THR A 23 -16.10 -15.84 13.78
CA THR A 23 -17.53 -15.58 13.58
C THR A 23 -18.35 -15.72 14.85
N ALA A 24 -17.84 -16.47 15.83
CA ALA A 24 -18.49 -16.64 17.12
C ALA A 24 -18.26 -15.39 17.99
N LEU A 25 -19.35 -14.80 18.49
CA LEU A 25 -19.27 -13.70 19.44
C LEU A 25 -18.93 -14.23 20.84
N PRO A 26 -18.00 -13.59 21.58
CA PRO A 26 -17.78 -13.93 22.98
C PRO A 26 -19.05 -13.70 23.81
N PRO A 27 -19.23 -14.44 24.94
CA PRO A 27 -20.41 -14.31 25.77
C PRO A 27 -20.68 -12.85 26.21
N GLY A 28 -21.92 -12.42 26.04
CA GLY A 28 -22.37 -11.08 26.42
C GLY A 28 -22.13 -9.99 25.38
N TYR A 29 -21.57 -10.30 24.21
CA TYR A 29 -21.48 -9.38 23.07
C TYR A 29 -22.58 -9.68 22.05
N GLU A 30 -23.14 -8.62 21.44
CA GLU A 30 -24.22 -8.73 20.45
C GLU A 30 -23.77 -8.37 19.04
N THR A 31 -22.73 -7.53 18.91
CA THR A 31 -22.25 -7.04 17.61
C THR A 31 -20.73 -6.96 17.60
N LYS A 32 -20.09 -7.53 16.57
CA LYS A 32 -18.67 -7.33 16.28
C LYS A 32 -18.48 -6.07 15.44
N VAL A 33 -17.54 -5.22 15.83
CA VAL A 33 -17.19 -3.98 15.12
C VAL A 33 -15.68 -3.98 14.87
N ILE A 34 -15.29 -3.98 13.60
CA ILE A 34 -13.88 -3.99 13.19
C ILE A 34 -13.50 -2.61 12.66
N CYS A 35 -12.54 -1.98 13.32
CA CYS A 35 -11.94 -0.71 12.89
C CYS A 35 -10.67 -1.00 12.09
N ALA A 36 -10.77 -0.95 10.76
CA ALA A 36 -9.69 -1.39 9.86
C ALA A 36 -9.09 -0.25 9.02
N THR A 37 -7.82 -0.42 8.63
CA THR A 37 -7.24 0.34 7.50
C THR A 37 -7.56 -0.35 6.16
N ASN A 38 -6.92 0.11 5.07
CA ASN A 38 -7.04 -0.50 3.75
C ASN A 38 -6.56 -1.96 3.68
N ILE A 39 -5.98 -2.54 4.74
CA ILE A 39 -5.72 -3.99 4.81
C ILE A 39 -7.00 -4.83 4.62
N ALA A 40 -8.14 -4.34 5.09
CA ALA A 40 -9.44 -4.99 4.89
C ALA A 40 -9.97 -4.87 3.45
N GLU A 41 -9.40 -4.00 2.63
CA GLU A 41 -9.85 -3.74 1.26
C GLU A 41 -9.46 -4.84 0.28
N THR A 42 -8.25 -5.40 0.42
CA THR A 42 -7.67 -6.37 -0.53
C THR A 42 -7.30 -7.69 0.13
N SER A 43 -6.62 -7.66 1.28
CA SER A 43 -5.85 -8.81 1.77
C SER A 43 -6.64 -9.84 2.57
N VAL A 44 -7.82 -9.50 3.08
CA VAL A 44 -8.50 -10.37 4.06
C VAL A 44 -9.99 -10.49 3.81
N THR A 45 -10.58 -11.65 4.09
CA THR A 45 -12.03 -11.88 3.97
C THR A 45 -12.60 -12.13 5.35
N VAL A 46 -13.37 -11.15 5.85
CA VAL A 46 -14.15 -11.32 7.08
C VAL A 46 -15.54 -11.83 6.68
N PRO A 47 -15.92 -13.07 7.03
CA PRO A 47 -17.09 -13.75 6.45
C PRO A 47 -18.45 -13.19 6.90
N ASP A 48 -18.51 -12.51 8.05
CA ASP A 48 -19.75 -12.08 8.71
C ASP A 48 -20.05 -10.57 8.57
N VAL A 49 -19.32 -9.87 7.69
CA VAL A 49 -19.54 -8.42 7.48
C VAL A 49 -20.77 -8.16 6.62
N VAL A 50 -21.76 -7.50 7.22
CA VAL A 50 -22.98 -7.04 6.56
C VAL A 50 -23.09 -5.53 6.44
N VAL A 51 -22.34 -4.78 7.26
CA VAL A 51 -22.32 -3.32 7.24
C VAL A 51 -20.88 -2.85 7.07
N VAL A 52 -20.66 -1.99 6.08
CA VAL A 52 -19.39 -1.27 5.88
C VAL A 52 -19.64 0.21 6.12
N ILE A 53 -18.80 0.83 6.95
CA ILE A 53 -18.76 2.30 7.13
C ILE A 53 -17.43 2.77 6.57
N ASP A 54 -17.47 3.51 5.47
CA ASP A 54 -16.30 3.95 4.73
C ASP A 54 -16.08 5.46 4.92
N THR A 55 -14.95 5.83 5.50
CA THR A 55 -14.52 7.22 5.64
C THR A 55 -14.08 7.84 4.31
N CYS A 56 -13.99 7.03 3.26
CA CYS A 56 -13.53 7.39 1.91
C CYS A 56 -12.09 7.92 1.87
N ARG A 57 -11.32 7.73 2.95
CA ARG A 57 -9.92 8.11 3.05
C ARG A 57 -9.02 6.88 3.12
N HIS A 58 -7.78 7.05 2.68
CA HIS A 58 -6.71 6.09 2.89
C HIS A 58 -5.41 6.82 3.21
N ARG A 59 -4.44 6.08 3.74
CA ARG A 59 -3.09 6.59 3.98
C ARG A 59 -2.13 5.84 3.08
N LEU A 60 -1.49 6.55 2.16
CA LEU A 60 -0.57 5.97 1.18
C LEU A 60 0.77 6.69 1.22
N LEU A 61 1.84 5.95 0.92
CA LEU A 61 3.13 6.55 0.65
C LEU A 61 3.02 7.35 -0.66
N SER A 62 3.31 8.64 -0.58
CA SER A 62 3.20 9.57 -1.70
C SER A 62 4.37 10.55 -1.70
N MET A 63 4.81 10.92 -2.90
CA MET A 63 5.79 11.98 -3.12
C MET A 63 5.09 13.27 -3.53
N GLU A 64 5.32 14.33 -2.77
CA GLU A 64 4.89 15.66 -3.18
C GLU A 64 5.74 16.17 -4.34
N LYS A 65 5.13 16.96 -5.24
CA LYS A 65 5.83 17.55 -6.37
C LYS A 65 6.94 18.48 -5.86
N GLY A 66 8.20 18.13 -6.15
CA GLY A 66 9.38 18.88 -5.71
C GLY A 66 10.06 18.34 -4.45
N SER A 67 9.44 17.37 -3.75
CA SER A 67 10.10 16.62 -2.68
C SER A 67 10.80 15.37 -3.25
N GLN A 68 12.02 15.10 -2.78
CA GLN A 68 12.68 13.80 -2.99
C GLN A 68 12.39 12.78 -1.89
N VAL A 69 11.59 13.17 -0.89
CA VAL A 69 11.22 12.32 0.24
C VAL A 69 9.75 11.99 0.14
N ALA A 70 9.43 10.70 0.17
CA ALA A 70 8.07 10.23 0.29
C ALA A 70 7.60 10.24 1.74
N SER A 71 6.31 10.52 1.93
CA SER A 71 5.69 10.52 3.24
C SER A 71 4.33 9.85 3.20
N LEU A 72 3.86 9.37 4.35
CA LEU A 72 2.54 8.76 4.49
C LEU A 72 1.47 9.85 4.57
N GLN A 73 0.75 10.05 3.47
CA GLN A 73 -0.27 11.09 3.32
C GLN A 73 -1.67 10.52 3.41
N THR A 74 -2.55 11.21 4.14
CA THR A 74 -3.98 10.88 4.19
C THR A 74 -4.70 11.60 3.06
N GLN A 75 -5.25 10.85 2.12
CA GLN A 75 -5.91 11.37 0.93
C GLN A 75 -7.23 10.65 0.65
N TRP A 76 -8.01 11.20 -0.28
CA TRP A 76 -9.24 10.56 -0.75
C TRP A 76 -8.93 9.27 -1.51
N CYS A 77 -9.75 8.25 -1.30
CA CYS A 77 -9.67 7.02 -2.07
C CYS A 77 -10.18 7.25 -3.50
N ALA A 78 -9.66 6.48 -4.44
CA ALA A 78 -10.23 6.39 -5.77
C ALA A 78 -11.54 5.57 -5.75
N GLN A 79 -12.33 5.72 -6.82
CA GLN A 79 -13.65 5.09 -6.94
C GLN A 79 -13.58 3.56 -6.96
N ASP A 80 -12.50 2.97 -7.48
CA ASP A 80 -12.21 1.54 -7.41
C ASP A 80 -12.11 1.03 -5.96
N SER A 81 -11.37 1.72 -5.09
CA SER A 81 -11.27 1.38 -3.67
C SER A 81 -12.62 1.45 -2.97
N LEU A 82 -13.42 2.48 -3.25
CA LEU A 82 -14.79 2.58 -2.69
C LEU A 82 -15.71 1.45 -3.18
N ARG A 83 -15.50 0.95 -4.40
CA ARG A 83 -16.21 -0.22 -4.94
C ARG A 83 -15.75 -1.51 -4.26
N GLN A 84 -14.45 -1.67 -4.03
CA GLN A 84 -13.88 -2.83 -3.32
C GLN A 84 -14.37 -2.90 -1.88
N ARG A 85 -14.33 -1.77 -1.14
CA ARG A 85 -14.84 -1.67 0.24
C ARG A 85 -16.32 -1.98 0.33
N ARG A 86 -17.14 -1.44 -0.59
CA ARG A 86 -18.56 -1.80 -0.68
C ARG A 86 -18.74 -3.31 -0.86
N GLY A 87 -17.92 -3.95 -1.70
CA GLY A 87 -17.96 -5.39 -1.95
C GLY A 87 -17.60 -6.27 -0.73
N ARG A 88 -17.20 -5.67 0.40
CA ARG A 88 -17.03 -6.38 1.67
C ARG A 88 -18.36 -6.61 2.40
N ALA A 89 -19.34 -5.72 2.21
CA ALA A 89 -20.73 -5.98 2.60
C ALA A 89 -21.43 -6.68 1.43
N GLY A 90 -21.98 -7.88 1.65
CA GLY A 90 -22.74 -8.58 0.60
C GLY A 90 -22.18 -9.91 0.11
N ARG A 91 -21.12 -10.46 0.73
CA ARG A 91 -20.52 -11.73 0.27
C ARG A 91 -21.32 -12.96 0.66
N VAL A 92 -21.78 -13.03 1.90
CA VAL A 92 -22.49 -14.19 2.45
C VAL A 92 -24.01 -13.95 2.50
N GLN A 93 -24.42 -12.71 2.70
CA GLN A 93 -25.81 -12.27 2.73
C GLN A 93 -25.91 -10.80 2.31
N PRO A 94 -27.11 -10.28 1.96
CA PRO A 94 -27.29 -8.87 1.62
C PRO A 94 -26.70 -7.94 2.70
N GLY A 95 -26.01 -6.90 2.25
CA GLY A 95 -25.33 -5.95 3.13
C GLY A 95 -25.46 -4.51 2.65
N VAL A 96 -25.06 -3.57 3.50
CA VAL A 96 -25.15 -2.13 3.27
C VAL A 96 -23.76 -1.50 3.43
N ALA A 97 -23.45 -0.52 2.57
CA ALA A 97 -22.24 0.28 2.69
C ALA A 97 -22.60 1.76 2.81
N PHE A 98 -22.18 2.38 3.91
CA PHE A 98 -22.28 3.82 4.14
C PHE A 98 -20.97 4.49 3.77
N ARG A 99 -21.03 5.59 3.02
CA ARG A 99 -19.86 6.38 2.61
C ARG A 99 -19.95 7.78 3.20
N ILE A 100 -18.90 8.22 3.86
CA ILE A 100 -18.83 9.53 4.52
C ILE A 100 -18.22 10.54 3.55
N ILE A 101 -18.97 10.88 2.50
CA ILE A 101 -18.58 11.85 1.46
C ILE A 101 -19.83 12.41 0.79
N LEU A 102 -19.76 13.68 0.36
CA LEU A 102 -20.84 14.31 -0.39
C LEU A 102 -20.91 13.73 -1.81
N GLN A 103 -22.12 13.55 -2.33
CA GLN A 103 -22.32 13.07 -3.69
C GLN A 103 -21.61 13.96 -4.73
N ALA A 104 -21.59 15.28 -4.52
CA ALA A 104 -20.90 16.23 -5.41
C ALA A 104 -19.37 16.07 -5.42
N ASP A 105 -18.78 15.46 -4.39
CA ASP A 105 -17.34 15.20 -4.30
C ASP A 105 -16.97 13.79 -4.78
N MET A 106 -17.92 12.85 -4.79
CA MET A 106 -17.73 11.50 -5.35
C MET A 106 -17.31 11.56 -6.82
N ASP A 107 -17.94 12.42 -7.61
CA ASP A 107 -17.67 12.55 -9.05
C ASP A 107 -16.30 13.19 -9.33
N LYS A 108 -15.69 13.83 -8.33
CA LYS A 108 -14.35 14.44 -8.41
C LYS A 108 -13.23 13.45 -8.06
N LEU A 109 -13.58 12.28 -7.52
CA LEU A 109 -12.58 11.26 -7.16
C LEU A 109 -11.98 10.65 -8.41
N GLN A 110 -10.69 10.34 -8.34
CA GLN A 110 -10.01 9.55 -9.36
C GLN A 110 -10.71 8.20 -9.56
N GLU A 111 -10.77 7.72 -10.80
CA GLU A 111 -11.40 6.45 -11.09
C GLU A 111 -10.64 5.27 -10.48
N THR A 112 -9.31 5.32 -10.57
CA THR A 112 -8.38 4.31 -10.09
C THR A 112 -7.24 4.91 -9.28
N THR A 113 -6.73 4.14 -8.32
CA THR A 113 -5.54 4.55 -7.55
C THR A 113 -4.30 4.42 -8.43
N PRO A 114 -3.46 5.46 -8.59
CA PRO A 114 -2.23 5.35 -9.37
C PRO A 114 -1.29 4.26 -8.84
N PRO A 115 -0.61 3.50 -9.73
CA PRO A 115 0.33 2.46 -9.34
C PRO A 115 1.41 2.99 -8.39
N GLU A 116 1.82 2.18 -7.42
CA GLU A 116 2.82 2.59 -6.41
C GLU A 116 4.14 3.06 -7.03
N MET A 117 4.58 2.40 -8.11
CA MET A 117 5.80 2.71 -8.84
C MET A 117 5.80 4.14 -9.42
N THR A 118 4.65 4.75 -9.67
CA THR A 118 4.58 6.10 -10.24
C THR A 118 4.50 7.21 -9.19
N ARG A 119 4.39 6.85 -7.90
CA ARG A 119 4.13 7.78 -6.79
C ARG A 119 5.04 7.60 -5.57
N THR A 120 6.03 6.71 -5.65
CA THR A 120 6.98 6.42 -4.57
C THR A 120 8.43 6.46 -5.07
N PRO A 121 9.43 6.60 -4.16
CA PRO A 121 10.84 6.57 -4.52
C PRO A 121 11.22 5.17 -5.02
N LEU A 122 12.12 5.11 -6.01
CA LEU A 122 12.42 3.88 -6.75
C LEU A 122 13.69 3.19 -6.26
N GLU A 123 14.40 3.71 -5.26
CA GLU A 123 15.70 3.23 -4.80
C GLU A 123 15.66 1.75 -4.41
N ASN A 124 14.66 1.35 -3.63
CA ASN A 124 14.49 -0.05 -3.24
C ASN A 124 14.18 -0.96 -4.44
N LEU A 125 13.33 -0.49 -5.35
CA LEU A 125 13.01 -1.23 -6.57
C LEU A 125 14.23 -1.36 -7.48
N TYR A 126 15.07 -0.33 -7.54
CA TYR A 126 16.30 -0.30 -8.34
C TYR A 126 17.32 -1.29 -7.77
N LEU A 127 17.58 -1.27 -6.45
CA LEU A 127 18.45 -2.24 -5.78
C LEU A 127 17.96 -3.68 -5.98
N LEU A 128 16.66 -3.91 -5.83
CA LEU A 128 16.06 -5.22 -6.07
C LEU A 128 16.25 -5.67 -7.52
N SER A 129 16.09 -4.76 -8.48
CA SER A 129 16.29 -5.05 -9.91
C SER A 129 17.74 -5.47 -10.19
N CYS A 130 18.70 -4.73 -9.64
CA CYS A 130 20.12 -5.09 -9.71
C CYS A 130 20.39 -6.47 -9.07
N ALA A 131 19.84 -6.73 -7.88
CA ALA A 131 20.00 -8.01 -7.17
C ALA A 131 19.40 -9.20 -7.94
N CYS A 132 18.35 -8.96 -8.73
CA CYS A 132 17.78 -9.93 -9.67
C CYS A 132 18.63 -10.14 -10.95
N GLY A 133 19.77 -9.45 -11.10
CA GLY A 133 20.66 -9.58 -12.25
C GLY A 133 20.25 -8.76 -13.47
N ILE A 134 19.38 -7.75 -13.30
CA ILE A 134 18.98 -6.87 -14.40
C ILE A 134 20.12 -5.88 -14.69
N ALA A 135 20.77 -6.04 -15.84
CA ALA A 135 21.91 -5.21 -16.24
C ALA A 135 21.52 -3.76 -16.59
N ASP A 136 20.38 -3.57 -17.26
CA ASP A 136 19.84 -2.24 -17.63
C ASP A 136 18.51 -1.98 -16.92
N VAL A 137 18.62 -1.58 -15.64
CA VAL A 137 17.47 -1.26 -14.80
C VAL A 137 16.62 -0.11 -15.37
N PRO A 138 17.20 1.00 -15.87
CA PRO A 138 16.40 2.07 -16.50
C PRO A 138 15.53 1.58 -17.65
N SER A 139 16.08 0.83 -18.60
CA SER A 139 15.29 0.29 -19.72
C SER A 139 14.28 -0.76 -19.27
N PHE A 140 14.60 -1.55 -18.24
CA PHE A 140 13.65 -2.50 -17.65
C PHE A 140 12.43 -1.80 -17.04
N LEU A 141 12.65 -0.77 -16.20
CA LEU A 141 11.56 -0.02 -15.56
C LEU A 141 10.70 0.73 -16.58
N LEU A 142 11.27 1.21 -17.69
CA LEU A 142 10.50 1.86 -18.76
C LEU A 142 9.62 0.88 -19.58
N ARG A 143 9.80 -0.43 -19.43
CA ARG A 143 9.03 -1.47 -20.12
C ARG A 143 7.90 -2.05 -19.28
N THR A 144 7.70 -1.59 -18.04
CA THR A 144 6.59 -2.05 -17.20
C THR A 144 5.23 -1.55 -17.72
N PRO A 145 4.10 -2.17 -17.35
CA PRO A 145 2.77 -1.76 -17.82
C PRO A 145 2.46 -0.29 -17.56
N ASP A 146 2.81 0.19 -16.36
CA ASP A 146 2.70 1.58 -15.95
C ASP A 146 4.10 2.12 -15.63
N PRO A 147 4.86 2.60 -16.64
CA PRO A 147 6.24 2.99 -16.44
C PRO A 147 6.35 4.26 -15.58
N PRO A 148 7.33 4.35 -14.66
CA PRO A 148 7.61 5.58 -13.94
C PRO A 148 8.24 6.62 -14.89
N THR A 149 8.29 7.87 -14.44
CA THR A 149 8.95 8.92 -15.22
C THR A 149 10.46 8.68 -15.29
N LYS A 150 11.07 9.04 -16.43
CA LYS A 150 12.54 8.99 -16.59
C LYS A 150 13.28 9.73 -15.48
N LEU A 151 12.73 10.87 -15.05
CA LEU A 151 13.29 11.68 -13.97
C LEU A 151 13.28 10.94 -12.63
N ALA A 152 12.22 10.18 -12.32
CA ALA A 152 12.16 9.37 -11.10
C ALA A 152 13.22 8.25 -11.11
N ILE A 153 13.39 7.56 -12.24
CA ILE A 153 14.42 6.53 -12.41
C ILE A 153 15.82 7.14 -12.22
N GLN A 154 16.11 8.26 -12.90
CA GLN A 154 17.39 8.95 -12.80
C GLN A 154 17.68 9.45 -11.39
N SER A 155 16.66 9.92 -10.67
CA SER A 155 16.79 10.39 -9.29
C SER A 155 17.17 9.24 -8.36
N ALA A 156 16.54 8.07 -8.50
CA ALA A 156 16.86 6.89 -7.71
C ALA A 156 18.28 6.36 -8.01
N GLU A 157 18.66 6.30 -9.28
CA GLU A 157 20.02 5.89 -9.68
C GLU A 157 21.10 6.84 -9.10
N THR A 158 20.86 8.15 -9.19
CA THR A 158 21.76 9.17 -8.63
C THR A 158 21.87 9.02 -7.12
N CYS A 159 20.75 8.89 -6.42
CA CYS A 159 20.69 8.67 -4.97
C CYS A 159 21.51 7.44 -4.54
N LEU A 160 21.36 6.32 -5.26
CA LEU A 160 22.10 5.09 -4.96
C LEU A 160 23.59 5.18 -5.27
N ARG A 161 23.99 5.93 -6.30
CA ARG A 161 25.41 6.25 -6.56
C ARG A 161 25.99 7.11 -5.44
N ASP A 162 25.27 8.15 -5.02
CA ASP A 162 25.72 9.10 -4.01
C ASP A 162 25.97 8.44 -2.65
N ILE A 163 25.17 7.43 -2.28
CA ILE A 163 25.38 6.65 -1.05
C ILE A 163 26.37 5.48 -1.23
N GLY A 164 26.94 5.30 -2.42
CA GLY A 164 27.90 4.22 -2.70
C GLY A 164 27.28 2.81 -2.78
N ALA A 165 25.97 2.71 -3.05
CA ALA A 165 25.28 1.43 -3.19
C ALA A 165 25.53 0.76 -4.56
N LEU A 166 25.88 1.55 -5.58
CA LEU A 166 26.15 1.03 -6.93
C LEU A 166 27.65 0.98 -7.22
N ASP A 167 28.08 -0.06 -7.93
CA ASP A 167 29.45 -0.27 -8.40
C ASP A 167 29.42 -0.69 -9.88
N GLU A 168 29.84 0.21 -10.77
CA GLU A 168 29.85 -0.03 -12.23
C GLU A 168 30.85 -1.12 -12.65
N SER A 169 31.80 -1.50 -11.79
CA SER A 169 32.75 -2.58 -12.06
C SER A 169 32.18 -3.97 -11.74
N ALA A 170 31.11 -4.02 -10.94
CA ALA A 170 30.46 -5.24 -10.55
C ALA A 170 29.48 -5.72 -11.64
N SER A 171 29.42 -7.04 -11.87
CA SER A 171 28.52 -7.63 -12.88
C SER A 171 27.04 -7.39 -12.59
N ASP A 172 26.67 -7.24 -11.31
CA ASP A 172 25.32 -6.97 -10.81
C ASP A 172 25.09 -5.47 -10.52
N LYS A 173 26.08 -4.61 -10.81
CA LYS A 173 26.09 -3.18 -10.49
C LYS A 173 25.95 -2.83 -8.99
N LEU A 174 26.04 -3.80 -8.10
CA LEU A 174 25.89 -3.59 -6.66
C LEU A 174 27.26 -3.59 -5.96
N SER A 175 27.47 -2.58 -5.13
CA SER A 175 28.57 -2.62 -4.16
C SER A 175 28.23 -3.59 -3.01
N GLN A 176 29.21 -3.88 -2.14
CA GLN A 176 28.95 -4.65 -0.92
C GLN A 176 27.89 -3.96 -0.03
N LEU A 177 27.91 -2.62 0.04
CA LEU A 177 26.88 -1.85 0.72
C LEU A 177 25.53 -2.00 0.03
N GLY A 178 25.46 -1.90 -1.30
CA GLY A 178 24.22 -2.05 -2.06
C GLY A 178 23.54 -3.39 -1.83
N ARG A 179 24.32 -4.48 -1.73
CA ARG A 179 23.81 -5.82 -1.40
C ARG A 179 23.22 -5.88 0.01
N LEU A 180 23.87 -5.24 1.00
CA LEU A 180 23.35 -5.16 2.36
C LEU A 180 22.06 -4.34 2.42
N LEU A 181 22.03 -3.17 1.79
CA LEU A 181 20.86 -2.30 1.75
C LEU A 181 19.67 -2.98 1.06
N GLY A 182 19.91 -3.68 -0.05
CA GLY A 182 18.86 -4.42 -0.77
C GLY A 182 18.25 -5.59 0.01
N ALA A 183 18.91 -6.06 1.08
CA ALA A 183 18.39 -7.10 1.96
C ALA A 183 17.56 -6.57 3.14
N LEU A 184 17.54 -5.24 3.36
CA LEU A 184 16.81 -4.62 4.46
C LEU A 184 15.43 -4.14 4.00
N PRO A 185 14.37 -4.33 4.82
CA PRO A 185 13.01 -3.86 4.50
C PRO A 185 12.82 -2.37 4.82
N THR A 186 13.83 -1.54 4.55
CA THR A 186 13.83 -0.10 4.85
C THR A 186 14.27 0.71 3.64
N HIS A 187 14.08 2.03 3.67
CA HIS A 187 14.62 2.90 2.61
C HIS A 187 16.15 2.95 2.72
N PRO A 188 16.94 2.98 1.63
CA PRO A 188 18.40 2.85 1.68
C PRO A 188 19.15 4.02 2.35
N ARG A 189 18.42 5.04 2.80
CA ARG A 189 18.95 6.24 3.47
C ARG A 189 18.65 6.29 4.97
N ILE A 190 17.92 5.28 5.48
CA ILE A 190 17.60 5.11 6.91
C ILE A 190 18.55 4.05 7.44
#